data_AF-A0A0Q7DV35-F1
#
_entry.id   AF-A0A0Q7DV35-F1
#
_cell.length_a   1.000
_cell.length_b   1.000
_cell.length_c   1.000
_cell.angle_alpha   90.00
_cell.angle_beta   90.00
_cell.angle_gamma   90.00
#
_symmetry.space_group_name_H-M   'P 1'
#
loop_
_entity.id
_entity.type
_entity.pdbx_description
1 polymer ?
#
loop_
_entity_poly.entity_id
_entity_poly.type
_entity_poly.pdbx_seq_one_letter_code
_entity_poly.pdbx_strand_id
1 'polypeptide(L)'
;MIEAVVLAFVAGGLVGVSRQLNGRLAVSTSALFASFCNHLVGFGLLTAIGLAIGGLLSDGAFSGPWHIYFGGPVGVVFVALSSWIIGQIGATRSTMLIIAGQVLGGVALDWVLTGKPVSIAALCGIILIVAGVIVAQRQRSAG
;
A
#
# COMPACT_ATOMS: atom_id res chain seq x y z
N MET A 1 -0.06 -20.80 -9.79
CA MET A 1 -1.17 -19.87 -10.11
C MET A 1 -2.19 -19.76 -8.98
N ILE A 2 -2.78 -20.86 -8.51
CA ILE A 2 -3.75 -20.84 -7.39
C ILE A 2 -3.11 -20.30 -6.10
N GLU A 3 -1.89 -20.72 -5.77
CA GLU A 3 -1.15 -20.23 -4.59
C GLU A 3 -0.98 -18.71 -4.57
N ALA A 4 -0.59 -18.11 -5.71
CA ALA A 4 -0.44 -16.68 -5.83
C ALA A 4 -1.78 -15.93 -5.64
N VAL A 5 -2.88 -16.51 -6.15
CA VAL A 5 -4.23 -15.96 -5.93
C VAL A 5 -4.60 -16.02 -4.45
N VAL A 6 -4.37 -17.16 -3.78
CA VAL A 6 -4.63 -17.31 -2.34
C VAL A 6 -3.81 -16.30 -1.54
N LEU A 7 -2.51 -16.17 -1.83
CA LEU A 7 -1.64 -15.19 -1.19
C LEU A 7 -2.13 -13.76 -1.42
N ALA A 8 -2.61 -13.43 -2.62
CA ALA A 8 -3.17 -12.11 -2.90
C ALA A 8 -4.44 -11.82 -2.08
N PHE A 9 -5.33 -12.80 -1.90
CA PHE A 9 -6.51 -12.64 -1.04
C PHE A 9 -6.12 -12.44 0.43
N VAL A 10 -5.19 -13.25 0.93
CA VAL A 10 -4.69 -13.14 2.31
C VAL A 10 -4.01 -11.78 2.53
N ALA A 11 -3.10 -11.38 1.62
CA ALA A 11 -2.42 -10.09 1.68
C ALA A 11 -3.42 -8.93 1.63
N GLY A 12 -4.42 -8.99 0.75
CA GLY A 12 -5.49 -7.98 0.66
C GLY A 12 -6.27 -7.85 1.96
N GLY A 13 -6.65 -8.97 2.58
CA GLY A 13 -7.33 -9.01 3.88
C GLY A 13 -6.47 -8.40 4.99
N LEU A 14 -5.20 -8.80 5.09
CA LEU A 14 -4.27 -8.28 6.09
C LEU A 14 -3.99 -6.77 5.92
N VAL A 15 -3.84 -6.31 4.69
CA VAL A 15 -3.69 -4.87 4.38
C VAL A 15 -4.94 -4.10 4.79
N GLY A 16 -6.13 -4.65 4.54
CA GLY A 16 -7.39 -4.05 4.99
C GLY A 16 -7.48 -3.90 6.51
N VAL A 17 -7.14 -4.96 7.25
CA VAL A 17 -7.11 -4.95 8.72
C VAL A 17 -6.07 -3.94 9.23
N SER A 18 -4.85 -3.96 8.69
CA SER A 18 -3.77 -3.03 9.04
C SER A 18 -4.19 -1.58 8.85
N ARG A 19 -4.79 -1.23 7.71
CA ARG A 19 -5.29 0.13 7.44
C ARG A 19 -6.36 0.56 8.45
N GLN A 20 -7.28 -0.33 8.81
CA GLN A 20 -8.32 -0.01 9.80
C GLN A 20 -7.72 0.21 11.19
N LEU A 21 -6.76 -0.62 11.61
CA LEU A 21 -6.07 -0.47 12.89
C LEU A 21 -5.25 0.82 12.93
N ASN A 22 -4.47 1.10 11.88
CA ASN A 22 -3.65 2.31 11.80
C ASN A 22 -4.52 3.57 11.74
N GLY A 23 -5.64 3.54 11.01
CA GLY A 23 -6.60 4.64 10.98
C GLY A 23 -7.22 4.93 12.35
N ARG A 24 -7.66 3.89 13.07
CA ARG A 24 -8.17 4.04 14.45
C ARG A 24 -7.10 4.58 15.40
N LEU A 25 -5.88 4.05 15.31
CA LEU A 25 -4.76 4.51 16.10
C LEU A 25 -4.45 5.98 15.82
N ALA A 26 -4.43 6.38 14.54
CA ALA A 26 -4.19 7.76 14.12
C ALA A 26 -5.25 8.74 14.66
N VAL A 27 -6.52 8.33 14.70
CA VAL A 27 -7.60 9.14 15.32
C VAL A 27 -7.39 9.28 16.83
N SER A 28 -6.94 8.24 17.52
CA SER A 28 -6.70 8.28 18.97
C SER A 28 -5.36 8.91 19.40
N THR A 29 -4.42 9.08 18.47
CA THR A 29 -3.05 9.54 18.75
C THR A 29 -2.60 10.54 17.68
N SER A 30 -1.79 10.13 16.72
CA SER A 30 -1.44 10.89 15.52
C SER A 30 -1.11 9.93 14.36
N ALA A 31 -1.20 10.45 13.14
CA ALA A 31 -0.88 9.70 11.94
C ALA A 31 0.59 9.21 11.89
N LEU A 32 1.52 10.03 12.38
CA LEU A 32 2.94 9.64 12.47
C LEU A 32 3.16 8.57 13.52
N PHE A 33 2.48 8.65 14.67
CA PHE A 33 2.57 7.60 15.69
C PHE A 33 2.01 6.27 15.20
N ALA A 34 0.87 6.28 14.49
CA ALA A 34 0.33 5.09 13.86
C ALA A 34 1.30 4.48 12.83
N SER A 35 1.95 5.32 12.01
CA SER A 35 2.98 4.89 11.07
C SER A 35 4.21 4.30 11.76
N PHE A 36 4.66 4.91 12.86
CA PHE A 36 5.75 4.41 13.69
C PHE A 36 5.44 3.03 14.25
N CYS A 37 4.28 2.84 14.88
CA CYS A 37 3.87 1.53 15.40
C CYS A 37 3.80 0.47 14.29
N ASN A 38 3.22 0.83 13.13
CA ASN A 38 3.15 -0.08 11.98
C ASN A 38 4.55 -0.52 11.51
N HIS A 39 5.48 0.43 11.39
CA HIS A 39 6.85 0.13 10.97
C HIS A 39 7.64 -0.62 12.03
N LEU A 40 7.45 -0.33 13.32
CA LEU A 40 8.13 -1.02 14.40
C LEU A 40 7.72 -2.49 14.47
N VAL A 41 6.41 -2.77 14.38
CA VAL A 41 5.89 -4.14 14.34
C VAL A 41 6.35 -4.86 13.09
N GLY A 42 6.27 -4.21 11.92
CA GLY A 42 6.73 -4.78 10.66
C GLY A 42 8.23 -5.07 10.67
N PHE A 43 9.05 -4.15 11.19
CA PHE A 43 10.49 -4.31 11.33
C PHE A 43 10.83 -5.51 12.22
N GLY A 44 10.20 -5.62 13.40
CA GLY A 44 10.41 -6.74 14.30
C GLY A 44 10.02 -8.09 13.68
N LEU A 45 8.84 -8.15 13.06
CA LEU A 45 8.34 -9.39 12.43
C LEU A 45 9.21 -9.81 11.24
N LEU A 46 9.54 -8.89 10.33
CA LEU A 46 10.37 -9.19 9.17
C LEU A 46 11.80 -9.57 9.55
N THR A 47 12.35 -8.94 10.59
CA THR A 47 13.66 -9.32 11.14
C THR A 47 13.62 -10.75 11.72
N ALA A 48 12.61 -11.08 12.52
CA ALA A 48 12.46 -12.42 13.08
C ALA A 48 12.32 -13.49 11.98
N ILE A 49 11.49 -13.23 10.96
CA ILE A 49 11.32 -14.12 9.80
C ILE A 49 12.64 -14.26 9.04
N GLY A 50 13.33 -13.15 8.76
CA GLY A 50 14.61 -13.17 8.05
C GLY A 50 15.70 -13.95 8.78
N LEU A 51 15.76 -13.83 10.11
CA LEU A 51 16.68 -14.63 10.92
C LEU A 51 16.30 -16.11 10.94
N ALA A 52 15.00 -16.44 10.99
CA ALA A 52 14.52 -17.82 10.99
C ALA A 52 14.74 -18.54 9.64
N ILE A 53 14.56 -17.84 8.52
CA ILE A 53 14.84 -18.35 7.17
C ILE A 53 16.36 -18.43 6.92
N GLY A 54 17.14 -17.53 7.54
CA GLY A 54 18.57 -17.39 7.32
C GLY A 54 18.90 -16.44 6.16
N GLY A 55 20.14 -15.96 6.12
CA GLY A 55 20.62 -15.07 5.04
C GLY A 55 20.31 -13.58 5.22
N LEU A 56 19.62 -13.16 6.30
CA LEU A 56 19.32 -11.75 6.57
C LEU A 56 20.57 -10.86 6.65
N LEU A 57 21.66 -11.40 7.20
CA LEU A 57 22.95 -10.72 7.39
C LEU A 57 24.06 -11.40 6.58
N SER A 58 23.77 -11.82 5.35
CA SER A 58 24.79 -12.37 4.46
C SER A 58 25.85 -11.34 4.08
N ASP A 59 27.01 -11.82 3.62
CA ASP A 59 28.04 -10.95 3.04
C ASP A 59 27.44 -10.11 1.91
N GLY A 60 27.66 -8.79 1.96
CA GLY A 60 27.08 -7.86 1.00
C GLY A 60 25.65 -7.39 1.28
N ALA A 61 25.04 -7.75 2.44
CA ALA A 61 23.68 -7.28 2.79
C ALA A 61 23.51 -5.74 2.71
N PHE A 62 24.59 -4.99 2.90
CA PHE A 62 24.61 -3.53 2.87
C PHE A 62 25.23 -2.92 1.60
N SER A 63 25.69 -3.73 0.65
CA SER A 63 26.40 -3.24 -0.55
C SER A 63 25.47 -2.80 -1.69
N GLY A 64 24.16 -2.72 -1.44
CA GLY A 64 23.18 -2.29 -2.44
C GLY A 64 23.25 -0.78 -2.76
N PRO A 65 22.73 -0.34 -3.92
CA PRO A 65 22.67 1.08 -4.28
C PRO A 65 21.89 1.90 -3.26
N TRP A 66 22.34 3.13 -2.97
CA TRP A 66 21.74 3.99 -1.93
C TRP A 66 20.23 4.26 -2.10
N HIS A 67 19.72 4.23 -3.34
CA HIS A 67 18.31 4.52 -3.62
C HIS A 67 17.35 3.41 -3.14
N ILE A 68 17.82 2.18 -2.90
CA ILE A 68 16.95 1.09 -2.39
C ILE A 68 16.43 1.39 -0.97
N TYR A 69 17.14 2.23 -0.21
CA TYR A 69 16.78 2.60 1.15
C TYR A 69 15.63 3.62 1.21
N PHE A 70 15.22 4.21 0.08
CA PHE A 70 14.05 5.11 0.05
C PHE A 70 12.71 4.42 0.29
N GLY A 71 12.65 3.09 0.11
CA GLY A 71 11.42 2.33 0.37
C GLY A 71 10.90 2.53 1.79
N GLY A 72 11.80 2.61 2.79
CA GLY A 72 11.44 2.85 4.19
C GLY A 72 10.77 4.20 4.42
N PRO A 73 11.45 5.34 4.15
CA PRO A 73 10.87 6.67 4.29
C PRO A 73 9.58 6.87 3.49
N VAL A 74 9.53 6.39 2.24
CA VAL A 74 8.30 6.46 1.41
C VAL A 74 7.17 5.66 2.06
N GLY A 75 7.47 4.48 2.60
CA GLY A 75 6.52 3.67 3.37
C GLY A 75 5.98 4.40 4.61
N VAL A 76 6.85 5.08 5.37
CA VAL A 76 6.45 5.86 6.56
C VAL A 76 5.48 6.97 6.17
N VAL A 77 5.79 7.73 5.12
CA VAL A 77 4.92 8.80 4.61
C VAL A 77 3.60 8.21 4.11
N PHE A 78 3.63 7.13 3.34
CA PHE A 78 2.44 6.47 2.82
C PHE A 78 1.51 5.99 3.95
N VAL A 79 2.04 5.31 4.96
CA VAL A 79 1.23 4.82 6.09
C VAL A 79 0.67 5.97 6.91
N ALA A 80 1.45 7.02 7.15
CA ALA A 80 0.97 8.21 7.87
C ALA A 80 -0.18 8.90 7.10
N LEU A 81 0.03 9.22 5.82
CA LEU A 81 -0.98 9.88 4.99
C LEU A 81 -2.24 9.03 4.85
N SER A 82 -2.10 7.73 4.56
CA SER A 82 -3.25 6.84 4.44
C SER A 82 -4.04 6.72 5.75
N SER A 83 -3.35 6.62 6.90
CA SER A 83 -4.01 6.56 8.22
C SER A 83 -4.72 7.86 8.57
N TRP A 84 -4.12 9.01 8.23
CA TRP A 84 -4.75 10.31 8.40
C TRP A 84 -6.02 10.45 7.55
N ILE A 85 -5.95 10.15 6.25
CA ILE A 85 -7.09 10.26 5.33
C ILE A 85 -8.24 9.33 5.77
N ILE A 86 -7.95 8.15 6.32
CA ILE A 86 -8.98 7.24 6.87
C ILE A 86 -9.81 7.91 7.97
N GLY A 87 -9.19 8.70 8.86
CA GLY A 87 -9.91 9.46 9.88
C GLY A 87 -10.80 10.57 9.32
N GLN A 88 -10.46 11.12 8.15
CA GLN A 88 -11.16 12.27 7.56
C GLN A 88 -12.38 11.87 6.72
N ILE A 89 -12.24 10.84 5.86
CA ILE A 89 -13.27 10.48 4.87
C ILE A 89 -13.77 9.04 5.00
N GLY A 90 -13.33 8.34 6.04
CA GLY A 90 -13.69 6.96 6.33
C GLY A 90 -12.90 5.93 5.52
N ALA A 91 -12.71 4.75 6.11
CA ALA A 91 -11.81 3.73 5.60
C ALA A 91 -12.11 3.23 4.17
N THR A 92 -13.40 3.08 3.83
CA THR A 92 -13.80 2.60 2.50
C THR A 92 -13.41 3.59 1.41
N ARG A 93 -13.70 4.89 1.60
CA ARG A 93 -13.42 5.93 0.59
C ARG A 93 -11.92 6.14 0.43
N SER A 94 -11.18 6.17 1.54
CA SER A 94 -9.71 6.25 1.52
C SER A 94 -9.11 5.06 0.79
N THR A 95 -9.57 3.84 1.06
CA THR A 95 -9.06 2.62 0.41
C THR A 95 -9.30 2.64 -1.10
N MET A 96 -10.49 3.04 -1.53
CA MET A 96 -10.81 3.18 -2.96
C MET A 96 -9.91 4.19 -3.67
N LEU A 97 -9.71 5.37 -3.08
CA LEU A 97 -8.83 6.41 -3.64
C LEU A 97 -7.36 5.97 -3.67
N ILE A 98 -6.89 5.31 -2.61
CA ILE A 98 -5.53 4.78 -2.54
C ILE A 98 -5.31 3.73 -3.63
N ILE A 99 -6.23 2.77 -3.79
CA ILE A 99 -6.11 1.72 -4.82
C ILE A 99 -6.12 2.35 -6.22
N ALA A 100 -7.01 3.31 -6.49
CA ALA A 100 -7.05 4.02 -7.77
C ALA A 100 -5.72 4.74 -8.06
N GLY A 101 -5.18 5.46 -7.06
CA GLY A 101 -3.88 6.13 -7.18
C GLY A 101 -2.72 5.15 -7.38
N GLN A 102 -2.73 4.00 -6.70
CA GLN A 102 -1.72 2.96 -6.85
C GLN A 102 -1.74 2.34 -8.25
N VAL A 103 -2.91 2.08 -8.82
CA VAL A 103 -3.03 1.52 -10.18
C VAL A 103 -2.59 2.54 -11.23
N LEU A 104 -3.08 3.79 -11.13
CA LEU A 104 -2.66 4.88 -12.02
C LEU A 104 -1.15 5.13 -11.95
N GLY A 105 -0.62 5.22 -10.72
CA GLY A 105 0.80 5.42 -10.47
C GLY A 105 1.66 4.25 -10.95
N GLY A 106 1.19 3.01 -10.78
CA GLY A 106 1.88 1.81 -11.26
C GLY A 106 2.02 1.80 -12.78
N VAL A 107 0.96 2.12 -13.52
CA VAL A 107 0.99 2.22 -14.98
C VAL A 107 1.88 3.39 -15.44
N ALA A 108 1.79 4.54 -14.77
CA ALA A 108 2.64 5.68 -15.08
C ALA A 108 4.14 5.37 -14.86
N LEU A 109 4.47 4.70 -13.75
CA LEU A 109 5.84 4.27 -13.45
C LEU A 109 6.34 3.24 -14.47
N ASP A 110 5.53 2.25 -14.84
CA ASP A 110 5.90 1.25 -15.84
C ASP A 110 6.20 1.91 -17.20
N TRP A 111 5.38 2.89 -17.61
CA TRP A 111 5.63 3.67 -18.82
C TRP A 111 6.92 4.49 -18.73
N VAL A 112 7.16 5.18 -17.62
CA VAL A 112 8.37 6.01 -17.43
C VAL A 112 9.65 5.15 -17.41
N LEU A 113 9.60 3.97 -16.78
CA LEU A 113 10.77 3.11 -16.61
C LEU A 113 11.08 2.27 -17.86
N THR A 114 10.07 1.87 -18.63
CA THR A 114 10.26 0.96 -19.77
C THR A 114 10.11 1.63 -21.13
N GLY A 115 9.48 2.81 -21.20
CA GLY A 115 9.11 3.49 -22.44
C GLY A 115 8.07 2.75 -23.29
N LYS A 116 7.55 1.61 -22.80
CA LYS A 116 6.62 0.78 -23.57
C LYS A 116 5.21 1.38 -23.58
N PRO A 117 4.49 1.32 -24.71
CA PRO A 117 3.12 1.81 -24.78
C PRO A 117 2.23 1.07 -23.79
N VAL A 118 1.42 1.81 -23.06
CA VAL A 118 0.42 1.26 -22.14
C VAL A 118 -0.59 0.44 -22.94
N SER A 119 -0.79 -0.83 -22.55
CA SER A 119 -1.73 -1.70 -23.25
C SER A 119 -3.17 -1.17 -23.16
N ILE A 120 -3.96 -1.41 -24.20
CA ILE A 120 -5.39 -1.05 -24.23
C ILE A 120 -6.13 -1.71 -23.04
N ALA A 121 -5.77 -2.95 -22.70
CA ALA A 121 -6.34 -3.64 -21.54
C ALA A 121 -6.08 -2.91 -20.22
N ALA A 122 -4.86 -2.39 -20.01
CA ALA A 122 -4.53 -1.60 -18.81
C ALA A 122 -5.32 -0.29 -18.78
N LEU A 123 -5.47 0.41 -19.92
CA LEU A 123 -6.31 1.60 -20.02
C LEU A 123 -7.77 1.30 -19.69
N CYS A 124 -8.34 0.22 -20.23
CA CYS A 124 -9.69 -0.22 -19.90
C CYS A 124 -9.83 -0.54 -18.40
N GLY A 125 -8.86 -1.24 -17.82
CA GLY A 125 -8.83 -1.53 -16.37
C GLY A 125 -8.81 -0.26 -15.51
N ILE A 126 -7.99 0.71 -15.88
CA ILE A 126 -7.93 2.03 -15.23
C ILE A 126 -9.30 2.72 -15.30
N ILE A 127 -9.91 2.79 -16.49
CA ILE A 127 -11.21 3.43 -16.69
C ILE A 127 -12.27 2.75 -15.81
N LEU A 128 -12.30 1.41 -15.78
CA LEU A 128 -13.24 0.65 -14.95
C LEU A 128 -13.05 0.93 -13.46
N ILE A 129 -11.81 0.98 -12.97
CA ILE A 129 -11.51 1.29 -11.57
C ILE A 129 -11.97 2.71 -11.23
N VAL A 130 -11.61 3.70 -12.05
CA VAL A 130 -12.00 5.10 -11.83
C VAL A 130 -13.52 5.25 -11.85
N ALA A 131 -14.20 4.64 -12.82
CA ALA A 131 -15.66 4.65 -12.90
C ALA A 131 -16.29 3.99 -11.66
N GLY A 132 -15.78 2.84 -11.22
CA GLY A 132 -16.22 2.15 -10.01
C GLY A 132 -16.08 3.02 -8.77
N VAL A 133 -14.95 3.71 -8.60
CA VAL A 133 -14.73 4.64 -7.48
C VAL A 133 -15.73 5.80 -7.52
N ILE A 134 -15.99 6.39 -8.70
CA ILE A 134 -16.97 7.48 -8.85
C ILE A 134 -18.38 7.02 -8.46
N VAL A 135 -18.81 5.85 -8.96
CA VAL A 135 -20.15 5.30 -8.66
C VAL A 135 -20.29 4.99 -7.17
N ALA A 136 -19.30 4.33 -6.57
CA ALA A 136 -19.31 3.98 -5.16
C ALA A 136 -19.36 5.21 -4.23
N GLN A 137 -18.73 6.33 -4.64
CA GLN A 137 -18.82 7.58 -3.89
C GLN A 137 -20.21 8.22 -4.01
N ARG A 138 -20.82 8.22 -5.20
CA ARG A 138 -22.14 8.83 -5.43
C ARG A 138 -23.25 8.15 -4.63
N GLN A 139 -23.26 6.82 -4.56
CA GLN A 139 -24.26 6.06 -3.79
C GLN A 139 -24.27 6.43 -2.30
N ARG A 140 -23.12 6.83 -1.77
CA ARG A 140 -22.94 7.17 -0.35
C ARG A 140 -23.22 8.64 -0.03
N SER A 141 -23.32 9.51 -1.02
CA SER A 141 -23.78 10.90 -0.87
C SER A 141 -25.29 11.05 -1.07
N ALA A 142 -25.97 10.02 -1.58
CA ALA A 142 -27.39 10.01 -1.90
C ALA A 142 -28.27 9.30 -0.86
N GLY A 143 -27.67 8.71 0.18
CA GLY A 143 -28.36 8.09 1.32
C GLY A 143 -27.78 8.61 2.63
#